data_AF-A0A929QY08-F1
#
_entry.id   AF-A0A929QY08-F1
#
_cell.length_a   1.000
_cell.length_b   1.000
_cell.length_c   1.000
_cell.angle_alpha   90.00
_cell.angle_beta   90.00
_cell.angle_gamma   90.00
#
_symmetry.space_group_name_H-M   'P 1'
#
loop_
_entity.id
_entity.type
_entity.pdbx_description
1 polymer ?
#
loop_
_entity_poly.entity_id
_entity_poly.type
_entity_poly.pdbx_seq_one_letter_code
_entity_poly.pdbx_strand_id
1 'polypeptide(L)'
;MRASTPLKVLCAVCAAVTVGASAIALAPPAAQAAPIEVSGAVLQWGMNAETGSAGFAPGTCNFFGAGAAGDSGGGQWPNSPARDEAGEYVVSAKTGQELWRAQQGSVSILKPDANGAYAPITWADKCMTRTGQRTDTNGAVSEAVVRIEGGTGSLDPATGSATISWKGSWTVVFYSGMTYWSANDPVLAVENGVGTLTATASGFGASMSDPDAKPTPLTPRKVTLATLKDVTVTDKGLTVVPEYRGVEVTRPANAVPQARTGADWGSWPQDFVDFQGETGQHSYWYSSGSSADDRKPPSPLAVAVPGNGGDAPAPDPTPQPTPTTP
;
A
#
# COMPACT_ATOMS: atom_id res chain seq x y z
N MET A 1 57.20 10.32 -93.00
CA MET A 1 56.12 9.78 -93.86
C MET A 1 54.79 10.01 -93.16
N ARG A 2 53.93 10.83 -93.81
CA ARG A 2 52.52 11.19 -93.51
C ARG A 2 52.24 11.76 -92.11
N ALA A 3 52.31 13.08 -91.88
CA ALA A 3 51.28 14.12 -92.16
C ALA A 3 49.97 13.83 -91.39
N SER A 4 49.45 14.68 -90.49
CA SER A 4 49.03 16.09 -90.72
C SER A 4 48.71 16.85 -89.40
N THR A 5 49.09 18.13 -89.32
CA THR A 5 48.58 19.20 -88.41
C THR A 5 47.27 19.82 -88.97
N PRO A 6 46.60 20.87 -88.42
CA PRO A 6 46.39 21.45 -87.06
C PRO A 6 44.88 21.70 -86.74
N LEU A 7 44.54 22.43 -85.65
CA LEU A 7 43.67 23.65 -85.65
C LEU A 7 42.59 23.80 -84.52
N LYS A 8 42.77 24.87 -83.71
CA LYS A 8 41.83 25.84 -83.06
C LYS A 8 40.75 25.43 -82.01
N VAL A 9 40.98 25.90 -80.78
CA VAL A 9 40.17 26.80 -79.91
C VAL A 9 38.64 26.88 -80.12
N LEU A 10 37.85 26.63 -79.06
CA LEU A 10 36.75 27.51 -78.60
C LEU A 10 36.26 27.19 -77.18
N CYS A 11 36.04 28.23 -76.37
CA CYS A 11 35.37 28.23 -75.06
C CYS A 11 33.86 27.96 -75.16
N ALA A 12 33.27 27.31 -74.14
CA ALA A 12 31.89 27.51 -73.62
C ALA A 12 31.70 26.60 -72.37
N VAL A 13 31.68 27.11 -71.14
CA VAL A 13 30.52 27.62 -70.34
C VAL A 13 29.47 26.55 -69.97
N CYS A 14 29.44 26.28 -68.65
CA CYS A 14 28.33 25.94 -67.73
C CYS A 14 27.16 25.05 -68.18
N ALA A 15 26.92 23.97 -67.42
CA ALA A 15 25.80 23.88 -66.47
C ALA A 15 25.93 22.61 -65.61
N ALA A 16 26.14 22.76 -64.30
CA ALA A 16 25.98 21.69 -63.33
C ALA A 16 24.48 21.54 -63.03
N VAL A 17 23.91 20.37 -63.32
CA VAL A 17 22.55 20.02 -62.92
C VAL A 17 22.59 19.51 -61.49
N THR A 18 22.11 20.32 -60.54
CA THR A 18 21.84 19.91 -59.16
C THR A 18 20.49 19.20 -59.11
N VAL A 19 20.50 17.88 -58.99
CA VAL A 19 19.31 17.10 -58.61
C VAL A 19 19.17 17.20 -57.09
N GLY A 20 18.18 17.96 -56.63
CA GLY A 20 17.82 18.06 -55.21
C GLY A 20 17.18 16.76 -54.73
N ALA A 21 17.96 15.92 -54.05
CA ALA A 21 17.43 14.83 -53.26
C ALA A 21 16.97 15.37 -51.91
N SER A 22 15.65 15.52 -51.73
CA SER A 22 15.05 15.81 -50.43
C SER A 22 15.21 14.59 -49.52
N ALA A 23 16.32 14.52 -48.79
CA ALA A 23 16.51 13.56 -47.71
C ALA A 23 15.58 13.96 -46.55
N ILE A 24 14.46 13.25 -46.41
CA ILE A 24 13.66 13.30 -45.18
C ILE A 24 14.53 12.62 -44.10
N ALA A 25 15.21 13.42 -43.30
CA ALA A 25 15.92 12.94 -42.12
C ALA A 25 14.87 12.45 -41.10
N LEU A 26 14.60 11.15 -41.10
CA LEU A 26 13.91 10.50 -39.99
C LEU A 26 14.83 10.63 -38.78
N ALA A 27 14.45 11.49 -37.83
CA ALA A 27 15.11 11.52 -36.53
C ALA A 27 15.00 10.11 -35.93
N PRO A 28 16.11 9.52 -35.43
CA PRO A 28 16.01 8.27 -34.70
C PRO A 28 15.03 8.48 -33.53
N PRO A 29 14.15 7.51 -33.23
CA PRO A 29 13.30 7.61 -32.06
C PRO A 29 14.20 7.88 -30.85
N ALA A 30 13.81 8.86 -30.02
CA ALA A 30 14.53 9.16 -28.79
C ALA A 30 14.71 7.85 -28.03
N ALA A 31 15.97 7.49 -27.73
CA ALA A 31 16.26 6.31 -26.93
C ALA A 31 15.59 6.50 -25.57
N GLN A 32 14.44 5.85 -25.36
CA GLN A 32 13.81 5.78 -24.06
C GLN A 32 14.78 5.05 -23.13
N ALA A 33 15.05 5.66 -21.97
CA ALA A 33 15.80 4.98 -20.92
C ALA A 33 15.08 3.68 -20.58
N ALA A 34 15.82 2.57 -20.52
CA ALA A 34 15.24 1.30 -20.14
C ALA A 34 14.70 1.37 -18.70
N PRO A 35 13.67 0.56 -18.36
CA PRO A 35 13.25 0.39 -16.97
C PRO A 35 14.42 0.06 -16.06
N ILE A 36 14.40 0.63 -14.86
CA ILE A 36 15.37 0.41 -13.80
C ILE A 36 14.96 -0.87 -13.09
N GLU A 37 15.80 -1.90 -13.16
CA GLU A 37 15.63 -3.11 -12.35
C GLU A 37 15.85 -2.78 -10.87
N VAL A 38 14.96 -3.30 -10.03
CA VAL A 38 14.93 -3.05 -8.59
C VAL A 38 15.06 -4.36 -7.85
N SER A 39 15.99 -4.38 -6.88
CA SER A 39 16.05 -5.38 -5.84
C SER A 39 16.15 -4.69 -4.47
N GLY A 40 15.49 -5.25 -3.47
CA GLY A 40 15.47 -4.66 -2.12
C GLY A 40 14.53 -3.47 -1.97
N ALA A 41 13.48 -3.35 -2.80
CA ALA A 41 12.44 -2.35 -2.59
C ALA A 41 11.74 -2.54 -1.25
N VAL A 42 11.37 -1.43 -0.60
CA VAL A 42 10.68 -1.43 0.70
C VAL A 42 9.30 -0.84 0.52
N LEU A 43 8.25 -1.62 0.78
CA LEU A 43 6.88 -1.13 0.92
C LEU A 43 6.67 -0.66 2.36
N GLN A 44 6.08 0.52 2.56
CA GLN A 44 5.63 0.99 3.87
C GLN A 44 4.23 1.58 3.76
N TRP A 45 3.31 1.13 4.63
CA TRP A 45 1.92 1.61 4.61
C TRP A 45 1.21 1.44 5.96
N GLY A 46 0.50 2.48 6.40
CA GLY A 46 -0.37 2.45 7.58
C GLY A 46 -1.81 2.02 7.30
N MET A 47 -2.15 1.77 6.03
CA MET A 47 -3.52 1.56 5.54
C MET A 47 -4.43 2.76 5.78
N ASN A 48 -4.90 2.98 7.01
CA ASN A 48 -5.69 4.13 7.43
C ASN A 48 -5.60 4.34 8.96
N ALA A 49 -6.12 5.46 9.45
CA ALA A 49 -6.10 5.76 10.88
C ALA A 49 -6.97 4.80 11.70
N GLU A 50 -8.06 4.26 11.14
CA GLU A 50 -8.94 3.30 11.83
C GLU A 50 -8.20 2.01 12.19
N THR A 51 -7.23 1.57 11.39
CA THR A 51 -6.43 0.37 11.69
C THR A 51 -5.51 0.55 12.91
N GLY A 52 -5.30 1.79 13.37
CA GLY A 52 -4.53 2.10 14.58
C GLY A 52 -5.36 2.71 15.71
N SER A 53 -6.69 2.76 15.62
CA SER A 53 -7.57 3.37 16.62
C SER A 53 -8.02 2.39 17.70
N ALA A 54 -8.76 2.88 18.70
CA ALA A 54 -9.54 1.98 19.56
C ALA A 54 -10.73 1.39 18.78
N GLY A 55 -11.20 0.23 19.23
CA GLY A 55 -12.51 -0.28 18.84
C GLY A 55 -13.60 0.26 19.75
N PHE A 56 -14.83 0.35 19.25
CA PHE A 56 -16.00 0.74 20.05
C PHE A 56 -16.38 -0.27 21.14
N ALA A 57 -15.92 -1.53 21.04
CA ALA A 57 -16.08 -2.49 22.12
C ALA A 57 -15.14 -2.13 23.28
N PRO A 58 -15.62 -2.12 24.55
CA PRO A 58 -14.81 -1.70 25.69
C PRO A 58 -13.46 -2.43 25.79
N GLY A 59 -12.38 -1.66 25.94
CA GLY A 59 -11.02 -2.18 26.13
C GLY A 59 -10.35 -2.72 24.87
N THR A 60 -10.97 -2.60 23.70
CA THR A 60 -10.43 -3.12 22.43
C THR A 60 -9.67 -2.06 21.64
N CYS A 61 -8.72 -2.51 20.81
CA CYS A 61 -8.05 -1.65 19.83
C CYS A 61 -7.83 -2.39 18.51
N ASN A 62 -7.57 -1.63 17.45
CA ASN A 62 -7.21 -2.14 16.14
C ASN A 62 -5.68 -2.05 15.97
N PHE A 63 -5.07 -3.04 15.33
CA PHE A 63 -3.61 -3.09 15.14
C PHE A 63 -3.22 -4.03 14.00
N PHE A 64 -1.93 -4.00 13.65
CA PHE A 64 -1.31 -4.94 12.73
C PHE A 64 -0.55 -6.05 13.45
N GLY A 65 -0.41 -7.19 12.79
CA GLY A 65 0.58 -8.23 13.10
C GLY A 65 1.36 -8.64 11.86
N ALA A 66 2.63 -8.99 12.01
CA ALA A 66 3.40 -9.61 10.95
C ALA A 66 2.95 -11.07 10.78
N GLY A 67 2.88 -11.52 9.54
CA GLY A 67 2.39 -12.85 9.19
C GLY A 67 0.89 -12.94 8.98
N ALA A 68 0.46 -14.09 8.47
CA ALA A 68 -0.95 -14.47 8.41
C ALA A 68 -1.36 -15.13 9.73
N ALA A 69 -2.35 -14.57 10.41
CA ALA A 69 -2.84 -15.11 11.67
C ALA A 69 -3.61 -16.42 11.47
N GLY A 70 -3.42 -17.37 12.39
CA GLY A 70 -4.15 -18.62 12.43
C GLY A 70 -5.58 -18.49 12.97
N ASP A 71 -6.24 -19.63 13.17
CA ASP A 71 -7.55 -19.75 13.79
C ASP A 71 -7.46 -19.36 15.27
N SER A 72 -8.12 -18.26 15.66
CA SER A 72 -8.18 -17.81 17.05
C SER A 72 -9.04 -18.70 17.94
N GLY A 73 -9.96 -19.47 17.36
CA GLY A 73 -11.05 -20.12 18.09
C GLY A 73 -12.14 -19.17 18.58
N GLY A 74 -12.11 -17.90 18.16
CA GLY A 74 -13.11 -16.87 18.49
C GLY A 74 -12.75 -16.05 19.73
N GLY A 75 -13.41 -14.92 19.88
CA GLY A 75 -13.23 -13.96 20.97
C GLY A 75 -12.06 -13.00 20.75
N GLN A 76 -11.80 -12.17 21.75
CA GLN A 76 -10.59 -11.34 21.77
C GLN A 76 -9.35 -12.22 21.92
N TRP A 77 -8.26 -11.81 21.28
CA TRP A 77 -6.98 -12.50 21.39
C TRP A 77 -6.42 -12.37 22.82
N PRO A 78 -5.66 -13.38 23.30
CA PRO A 78 -5.11 -13.36 24.65
C PRO A 78 -4.23 -12.15 24.90
N ASN A 79 -4.39 -11.50 26.06
CA ASN A 79 -3.58 -10.34 26.43
C ASN A 79 -2.14 -10.69 26.89
N SER A 80 -1.78 -11.97 26.91
CA SER A 80 -0.48 -12.46 27.38
C SER A 80 0.36 -12.95 26.20
N PRO A 81 1.39 -12.20 25.78
CA PRO A 81 2.33 -12.67 24.77
C PRO A 81 3.29 -13.68 25.40
N ALA A 82 3.74 -14.64 24.59
CA ALA A 82 4.90 -15.45 24.85
C ALA A 82 6.13 -14.83 24.17
N ARG A 83 7.32 -15.38 24.45
CA ARG A 83 8.58 -14.93 23.85
C ARG A 83 9.42 -16.11 23.40
N ASP A 84 10.06 -15.95 22.25
CA ASP A 84 11.10 -16.83 21.73
C ASP A 84 12.29 -15.98 21.24
N GLU A 85 13.24 -16.60 20.55
CA GLU A 85 14.43 -15.93 20.01
C GLU A 85 14.08 -14.88 18.94
N ALA A 86 12.92 -15.01 18.28
CA ALA A 86 12.43 -14.08 17.27
C ALA A 86 11.56 -12.94 17.86
N GLY A 87 11.30 -12.95 19.17
CA GLY A 87 10.64 -11.88 19.90
C GLY A 87 9.30 -12.28 20.52
N GLU A 88 8.40 -11.29 20.66
CA GLU A 88 7.06 -11.53 21.20
C GLU A 88 6.14 -12.19 20.17
N TYR A 89 5.36 -13.14 20.63
CA TYR A 89 4.31 -13.77 19.83
C TYR A 89 3.08 -14.07 20.68
N VAL A 90 1.92 -14.18 20.03
CA VAL A 90 0.66 -14.57 20.68
C VAL A 90 0.14 -15.83 20.01
N VAL A 91 -0.26 -16.81 20.81
CA VAL A 91 -0.94 -18.03 20.34
C VAL A 91 -2.36 -18.06 20.85
N SER A 92 -3.26 -18.65 20.07
CA SER A 92 -4.60 -18.97 20.54
C SER A 92 -4.51 -20.01 21.67
N ALA A 93 -5.12 -19.71 22.81
CA ALA A 93 -5.30 -20.69 23.87
C ALA A 93 -6.28 -21.82 23.48
N LYS A 94 -7.12 -21.61 22.46
CA LYS A 94 -8.13 -22.56 21.99
C LYS A 94 -7.60 -23.52 20.93
N THR A 95 -6.73 -23.06 20.05
CA THR A 95 -6.26 -23.83 18.88
C THR A 95 -4.76 -24.09 18.87
N GLY A 96 -3.99 -23.37 19.69
CA GLY A 96 -2.52 -23.42 19.68
C GLY A 96 -1.87 -22.74 18.46
N GLN A 97 -2.66 -22.13 17.58
CA GLN A 97 -2.12 -21.45 16.39
C GLN A 97 -1.61 -20.05 16.73
N GLU A 98 -0.52 -19.65 16.08
CA GLU A 98 0.03 -18.29 16.20
C GLU A 98 -0.93 -17.26 15.59
N LEU A 99 -1.16 -16.18 16.31
CA LEU A 99 -2.06 -15.10 15.94
C LEU A 99 -1.31 -13.81 15.63
N TRP A 100 -0.17 -13.59 16.28
CA TRP A 100 0.53 -12.31 16.19
C TRP A 100 2.02 -12.44 16.42
N ARG A 101 2.78 -11.63 15.65
CA ARG A 101 4.17 -11.24 15.91
C ARG A 101 4.39 -9.79 15.50
N ALA A 102 5.40 -9.15 16.06
CA ALA A 102 5.87 -7.85 15.59
C ALA A 102 6.65 -7.96 14.26
N GLN A 103 7.35 -9.07 14.03
CA GLN A 103 8.14 -9.33 12.84
C GLN A 103 8.05 -10.80 12.42
N GLN A 104 7.96 -11.04 11.11
CA GLN A 104 8.01 -12.37 10.52
C GLN A 104 8.59 -12.28 9.11
N GLY A 105 9.72 -12.96 8.87
CA GLY A 105 10.43 -12.88 7.59
C GLY A 105 10.82 -11.44 7.27
N SER A 106 10.48 -10.98 6.06
CA SER A 106 10.73 -9.62 5.57
C SER A 106 9.68 -8.58 6.02
N VAL A 107 8.69 -8.98 6.83
CA VAL A 107 7.61 -8.11 7.30
C VAL A 107 7.85 -7.69 8.74
N SER A 108 7.83 -6.39 8.98
CA SER A 108 7.91 -5.77 10.30
C SER A 108 6.74 -4.83 10.52
N ILE A 109 6.16 -4.86 11.72
CA ILE A 109 5.19 -3.88 12.18
C ILE A 109 5.91 -2.84 13.04
N LEU A 110 5.83 -1.59 12.63
CA LEU A 110 6.54 -0.48 13.26
C LEU A 110 5.54 0.57 13.75
N LYS A 111 5.86 1.29 14.82
CA LYS A 111 5.17 2.53 15.19
C LYS A 111 6.20 3.62 15.49
N PRO A 112 5.83 4.91 15.33
CA PRO A 112 6.67 5.99 15.81
C PRO A 112 6.85 5.93 17.32
N ASP A 113 8.06 6.22 17.79
CA ASP A 113 8.35 6.59 19.15
C ASP A 113 8.00 8.07 19.41
N ALA A 114 8.21 8.54 20.64
CA ALA A 114 7.93 9.93 21.02
C ALA A 114 8.74 10.97 20.22
N ASN A 115 9.86 10.58 19.61
CA ASN A 115 10.70 11.44 18.76
C ASN A 115 10.29 11.36 17.27
N GLY A 116 9.33 10.51 16.92
CA GLY A 116 8.93 10.26 15.54
C GLY A 116 9.89 9.34 14.78
N ALA A 117 10.74 8.56 15.46
CA ALA A 117 11.49 7.48 14.82
C ALA A 117 10.65 6.20 14.84
N TYR A 118 10.59 5.46 13.72
CA TYR A 118 9.94 4.16 13.71
C TYR A 118 10.73 3.14 14.54
N ALA A 119 10.04 2.46 15.44
CA ALA A 119 10.54 1.34 16.21
C ALA A 119 9.59 0.13 16.07
N PRO A 120 10.08 -1.12 16.26
CA PRO A 120 9.22 -2.29 16.29
C PRO A 120 8.11 -2.13 17.33
N ILE A 121 6.88 -2.46 16.93
CA ILE A 121 5.74 -2.50 17.85
C ILE A 121 5.94 -3.61 18.90
N THR A 122 5.40 -3.43 20.09
CA THR A 122 5.33 -4.49 21.11
C THR A 122 3.88 -4.84 21.41
N TRP A 123 3.65 -6.02 21.98
CA TRP A 123 2.29 -6.41 22.38
C TRP A 123 1.69 -5.45 23.42
N ALA A 124 2.53 -4.85 24.26
CA ALA A 124 2.12 -3.89 25.29
C ALA A 124 1.73 -2.52 24.71
N ASP A 125 2.42 -2.06 23.67
CA ASP A 125 2.24 -0.71 23.11
C ASP A 125 1.31 -0.65 21.89
N LYS A 126 0.84 -1.80 21.36
CA LYS A 126 -0.01 -1.85 20.16
C LYS A 126 -1.28 -1.01 20.23
N CYS A 127 -1.81 -0.81 21.44
CA CYS A 127 -2.99 0.03 21.70
C CYS A 127 -2.64 1.44 22.19
N MET A 128 -1.39 1.88 22.05
CA MET A 128 -0.90 3.17 22.51
C MET A 128 -0.51 4.07 21.34
N THR A 129 -0.67 5.37 21.50
CA THR A 129 -0.09 6.40 20.62
C THR A 129 1.43 6.45 20.78
N ARG A 130 2.12 7.20 19.93
CA ARG A 130 3.58 7.41 20.05
C ARG A 130 4.01 8.08 21.37
N THR A 131 3.10 8.81 22.02
CA THR A 131 3.34 9.49 23.31
C THR A 131 2.93 8.66 24.54
N GLY A 132 2.47 7.43 24.33
CA GLY A 132 2.08 6.51 25.41
C GLY A 132 0.64 6.69 25.92
N GLN A 133 -0.16 7.57 25.30
CA GLN A 133 -1.60 7.63 25.55
C GLN A 133 -2.27 6.37 24.99
N ARG A 134 -3.35 5.90 25.61
CA ARG A 134 -4.22 4.92 24.98
C ARG A 134 -4.85 5.49 23.71
N THR A 135 -4.92 4.65 22.67
CA THR A 135 -5.72 4.93 21.48
C THR A 135 -7.20 5.06 21.86
N ASP A 136 -7.94 5.84 21.08
CA ASP A 136 -9.36 6.07 21.27
C ASP A 136 -10.13 6.13 19.94
N THR A 137 -11.43 6.38 20.01
CA THR A 137 -12.33 6.52 18.85
C THR A 137 -12.52 7.98 18.42
N ASN A 138 -11.73 8.91 18.97
CA ASN A 138 -11.81 10.36 18.75
C ASN A 138 -10.54 10.93 18.10
N GLY A 139 -9.66 10.08 17.57
CA GLY A 139 -8.49 10.48 16.78
C GLY A 139 -7.13 10.15 17.41
N ALA A 140 -7.07 9.63 18.63
CA ALA A 140 -5.82 9.11 19.18
C ALA A 140 -5.51 7.73 18.58
N VAL A 141 -4.51 7.65 17.70
CA VAL A 141 -4.15 6.43 16.96
C VAL A 141 -2.70 6.02 17.20
N SER A 142 -2.38 4.75 16.95
CA SER A 142 -1.04 4.17 17.15
C SER A 142 -0.03 4.60 16.10
N GLU A 143 -0.52 5.01 14.91
CA GLU A 143 0.29 5.41 13.76
C GLU A 143 1.19 4.28 13.24
N ALA A 144 0.81 3.03 13.56
CA ALA A 144 1.54 1.85 13.17
C ALA A 144 1.52 1.68 11.64
N VAL A 145 2.60 1.15 11.10
CA VAL A 145 2.77 0.84 9.69
C VAL A 145 3.26 -0.59 9.52
N VAL A 146 2.86 -1.19 8.41
CA VAL A 146 3.50 -2.40 7.89
C VAL A 146 4.69 -1.96 7.05
N ARG A 147 5.85 -2.58 7.27
CA ARG A 147 7.02 -2.47 6.39
C ARG A 147 7.36 -3.84 5.84
N ILE A 148 7.51 -3.94 4.51
CA ILE A 148 7.93 -5.17 3.82
C ILE A 148 9.18 -4.87 3.00
N GLU A 149 10.26 -5.55 3.31
CA GLU A 149 11.54 -5.39 2.63
C GLU A 149 11.74 -6.45 1.53
N GLY A 150 12.78 -6.29 0.71
CA GLY A 150 13.19 -7.33 -0.24
C GLY A 150 12.35 -7.38 -1.53
N GLY A 151 11.59 -6.34 -1.85
CA GLY A 151 10.79 -6.30 -3.07
C GLY A 151 11.66 -6.30 -4.33
N THR A 152 11.17 -6.95 -5.38
CA THR A 152 11.85 -7.06 -6.68
C THR A 152 10.93 -6.69 -7.83
N GLY A 153 11.51 -6.15 -8.91
CA GLY A 153 10.77 -5.75 -10.10
C GLY A 153 11.43 -4.57 -10.81
N SER A 154 10.65 -3.64 -11.34
CA SER A 154 11.17 -2.51 -12.11
C SER A 154 10.43 -1.19 -11.88
N LEU A 155 11.13 -0.10 -12.15
CA LEU A 155 10.62 1.27 -12.16
C LEU A 155 10.97 1.94 -13.49
N ASP A 156 10.03 2.65 -14.08
CA ASP A 156 10.24 3.45 -15.28
C ASP A 156 9.70 4.87 -15.04
N PRO A 157 10.57 5.78 -14.58
CA PRO A 157 10.21 7.19 -14.40
C PRO A 157 9.81 7.90 -15.70
N ALA A 158 10.29 7.44 -16.86
CA ALA A 158 10.00 8.09 -18.14
C ALA A 158 8.56 7.84 -18.60
N THR A 159 8.01 6.68 -18.28
CA THR A 159 6.61 6.33 -18.58
C THR A 159 5.69 6.44 -17.38
N GLY A 160 6.22 6.68 -16.17
CA GLY A 160 5.42 6.68 -14.94
C GLY A 160 4.90 5.29 -14.59
N SER A 161 5.69 4.24 -14.89
CA SER A 161 5.29 2.84 -14.69
C SER A 161 6.15 2.15 -13.64
N ALA A 162 5.59 1.19 -12.91
CA ALA A 162 6.27 0.43 -11.87
C ALA A 162 5.63 -0.96 -11.73
N THR A 163 6.44 -2.01 -11.58
CA THR A 163 5.95 -3.33 -11.17
C THR A 163 6.87 -3.87 -10.11
N ILE A 164 6.39 -4.07 -8.88
CA ILE A 164 7.21 -4.58 -7.77
C ILE A 164 6.40 -5.60 -6.99
N SER A 165 7.02 -6.74 -6.66
CA SER A 165 6.43 -7.81 -5.86
C SER A 165 7.21 -8.01 -4.58
N TRP A 166 6.51 -8.29 -3.48
CA TRP A 166 7.10 -8.65 -2.19
C TRP A 166 6.65 -10.03 -1.75
N LYS A 167 7.46 -10.65 -0.89
CA LYS A 167 7.11 -11.89 -0.19
C LYS A 167 6.87 -11.62 1.29
N GLY A 168 5.78 -12.16 1.81
CA GLY A 168 5.39 -12.01 3.20
C GLY A 168 3.94 -11.57 3.35
N SER A 169 3.49 -11.60 4.61
CA SER A 169 2.11 -11.34 4.96
C SER A 169 2.01 -10.41 6.16
N TRP A 170 0.91 -9.70 6.26
CA TRP A 170 0.51 -9.00 7.49
C TRP A 170 -0.96 -9.25 7.77
N THR A 171 -1.33 -9.17 9.03
CA THR A 171 -2.70 -9.30 9.51
C THR A 171 -3.20 -7.95 10.01
N VAL A 172 -4.42 -7.61 9.62
CA VAL A 172 -5.19 -6.47 10.14
C VAL A 172 -6.16 -7.01 11.18
N VAL A 173 -6.05 -6.50 12.40
CA VAL A 173 -6.77 -6.99 13.57
C VAL A 173 -7.68 -5.90 14.08
N PHE A 174 -8.97 -6.20 14.16
CA PHE A 174 -9.98 -5.26 14.65
C PHE A 174 -10.59 -5.78 15.94
N TYR A 175 -10.92 -4.86 16.85
CA TYR A 175 -11.51 -5.17 18.16
C TYR A 175 -10.69 -6.19 18.97
N SER A 176 -9.37 -6.01 19.01
CA SER A 176 -8.45 -6.92 19.69
C SER A 176 -8.60 -8.39 19.28
N GLY A 177 -8.94 -8.66 18.02
CA GLY A 177 -8.96 -10.02 17.48
C GLY A 177 -10.34 -10.65 17.27
N MET A 178 -11.43 -9.94 17.62
CA MET A 178 -12.78 -10.43 17.35
C MET A 178 -13.05 -10.58 15.84
N THR A 179 -12.37 -9.79 15.01
CA THR A 179 -12.35 -9.97 13.56
C THR A 179 -10.98 -9.58 13.01
N TYR A 180 -10.50 -10.34 12.03
CA TYR A 180 -9.18 -10.15 11.45
C TYR A 180 -9.08 -10.79 10.06
N TRP A 181 -8.15 -10.30 9.27
CA TRP A 181 -7.81 -10.84 7.96
C TRP A 181 -6.35 -10.56 7.64
N SER A 182 -5.78 -11.26 6.67
CA SER A 182 -4.39 -11.13 6.29
C SER A 182 -4.25 -10.82 4.80
N ALA A 183 -3.34 -9.91 4.47
CA ALA A 183 -2.85 -9.70 3.11
C ALA A 183 -1.55 -10.48 2.93
N ASN A 184 -1.41 -11.16 1.80
CA ASN A 184 -0.28 -12.04 1.51
C ASN A 184 0.31 -11.70 0.14
N ASP A 185 1.64 -11.63 0.08
CA ASP A 185 2.44 -11.44 -1.14
C ASP A 185 1.95 -10.29 -2.03
N PRO A 186 2.08 -9.02 -1.58
CA PRO A 186 1.54 -7.91 -2.32
C PRO A 186 2.32 -7.64 -3.61
N VAL A 187 1.60 -7.15 -4.62
CA VAL A 187 2.14 -6.75 -5.92
C VAL A 187 1.63 -5.35 -6.25
N LEU A 188 2.57 -4.43 -6.47
CA LEU A 188 2.31 -3.11 -7.03
C LEU A 188 2.44 -3.19 -8.55
N ALA A 189 1.45 -2.68 -9.26
CA ALA A 189 1.49 -2.50 -10.70
C ALA A 189 0.94 -1.11 -11.05
N VAL A 190 1.76 -0.27 -11.69
CA VAL A 190 1.44 1.08 -12.14
C VAL A 190 1.85 1.19 -13.60
N GLU A 191 0.97 1.75 -14.42
CA GLU A 191 1.19 2.05 -15.82
C GLU A 191 0.72 3.48 -16.08
N ASN A 192 1.60 4.33 -16.61
CA ASN A 192 1.27 5.72 -16.93
C ASN A 192 0.65 6.49 -15.76
N GLY A 193 1.17 6.30 -14.55
CA GLY A 193 0.70 6.97 -13.34
C GLY A 193 -0.60 6.41 -12.75
N VAL A 194 -1.18 5.34 -13.31
CA VAL A 194 -2.41 4.70 -12.81
C VAL A 194 -2.12 3.25 -12.47
N GLY A 195 -2.60 2.76 -11.33
CA GLY A 195 -2.22 1.43 -10.89
C GLY A 195 -2.99 0.87 -9.72
N THR A 196 -2.49 -0.26 -9.21
CA THR A 196 -3.06 -0.96 -8.06
C THR A 196 -1.98 -1.55 -7.17
N LEU A 197 -2.26 -1.62 -5.87
CA LEU A 197 -1.63 -2.60 -4.98
C LEU A 197 -2.63 -3.75 -4.80
N THR A 198 -2.19 -4.96 -5.12
CA THR A 198 -3.00 -6.18 -4.93
C THR A 198 -2.31 -7.12 -3.96
N ALA A 199 -3.07 -8.00 -3.32
CA ALA A 199 -2.54 -9.08 -2.48
C ALA A 199 -3.51 -10.25 -2.47
N THR A 200 -3.06 -11.43 -2.05
CA THR A 200 -4.00 -12.51 -1.70
C THR A 200 -4.55 -12.24 -0.31
N ALA A 201 -5.85 -11.98 -0.19
CA ALA A 201 -6.52 -11.89 1.10
C ALA A 201 -6.88 -13.28 1.62
N SER A 202 -6.63 -13.52 2.91
CA SER A 202 -7.03 -14.70 3.67
C SER A 202 -7.55 -14.29 5.03
N GLY A 203 -8.12 -15.21 5.80
CA GLY A 203 -8.59 -14.92 7.15
C GLY A 203 -9.84 -15.72 7.49
N PHE A 204 -10.65 -15.16 8.39
CA PHE A 204 -11.81 -15.85 8.93
C PHE A 204 -13.02 -14.92 9.02
N GLY A 205 -14.20 -15.50 8.77
CA GLY A 205 -15.48 -14.86 9.04
C GLY A 205 -15.80 -14.87 10.53
N ALA A 206 -16.17 -13.70 11.04
CA ALA A 206 -16.54 -13.48 12.43
C ALA A 206 -18.06 -13.33 12.59
N SER A 207 -18.56 -13.56 13.81
CA SER A 207 -19.96 -13.39 14.17
C SER A 207 -20.12 -12.19 15.11
N MET A 208 -20.85 -11.16 14.67
CA MET A 208 -21.15 -10.01 15.53
C MET A 208 -22.11 -10.37 16.68
N SER A 209 -23.03 -11.31 16.46
CA SER A 209 -24.00 -11.74 17.47
C SER A 209 -23.41 -12.72 18.49
N ASP A 210 -22.32 -13.38 18.14
CA ASP A 210 -21.57 -14.28 19.03
C ASP A 210 -20.07 -14.13 18.76
N PRO A 211 -19.41 -13.13 19.37
CA PRO A 211 -17.98 -12.88 19.17
C PRO A 211 -17.09 -14.05 19.61
N ASP A 212 -17.58 -14.95 20.46
CA ASP A 212 -16.83 -16.11 20.96
C ASP A 212 -16.97 -17.36 20.08
N ALA A 213 -17.88 -17.33 19.09
CA ALA A 213 -18.07 -18.40 18.13
C ALA A 213 -16.76 -18.72 17.39
N LYS A 214 -16.57 -20.01 17.07
CA LYS A 214 -15.45 -20.43 16.24
C LYS A 214 -15.52 -19.71 14.88
N PRO A 215 -14.46 -19.00 14.46
CA PRO A 215 -14.48 -18.23 13.24
C PRO A 215 -14.39 -19.18 12.03
N THR A 216 -15.02 -18.79 10.91
CA THR A 216 -15.12 -19.65 9.72
C THR A 216 -13.97 -19.35 8.76
N PRO A 217 -13.11 -20.31 8.36
CA PRO A 217 -12.04 -20.01 7.43
C PRO A 217 -12.60 -19.56 6.08
N LEU A 218 -12.06 -18.45 5.56
CA LEU A 218 -12.43 -17.92 4.25
C LEU A 218 -11.55 -18.52 3.16
N THR A 219 -12.08 -18.59 1.94
CA THR A 219 -11.30 -19.01 0.77
C THR A 219 -10.33 -17.88 0.38
N PRO A 220 -9.00 -18.13 0.40
CA PRO A 220 -8.05 -17.09 0.02
C PRO A 220 -8.18 -16.71 -1.45
N ARG A 221 -8.09 -15.42 -1.75
CA ARG A 221 -8.22 -14.91 -3.12
C ARG A 221 -7.52 -13.57 -3.31
N LYS A 222 -7.11 -13.28 -4.54
CA LYS A 222 -6.52 -11.98 -4.88
C LYS A 222 -7.59 -10.89 -4.76
N VAL A 223 -7.24 -9.79 -4.11
CA VAL A 223 -8.05 -8.57 -3.98
C VAL A 223 -7.21 -7.33 -4.29
N THR A 224 -7.89 -6.24 -4.61
CA THR A 224 -7.29 -4.92 -4.81
C THR A 224 -7.26 -4.16 -3.49
N LEU A 225 -6.09 -4.07 -2.85
CA LEU A 225 -5.94 -3.33 -1.59
C LEU A 225 -6.03 -1.81 -1.81
N ALA A 226 -5.49 -1.33 -2.92
CA ALA A 226 -5.46 0.09 -3.25
C ALA A 226 -5.57 0.30 -4.76
N THR A 227 -6.36 1.29 -5.18
CA THR A 227 -6.34 1.86 -6.53
C THR A 227 -5.59 3.19 -6.49
N LEU A 228 -4.73 3.43 -7.46
CA LEU A 228 -3.77 4.53 -7.47
C LEU A 228 -3.96 5.36 -8.75
N LYS A 229 -3.90 6.68 -8.62
CA LYS A 229 -3.88 7.64 -9.73
C LYS A 229 -2.81 8.70 -9.47
N ASP A 230 -2.44 9.41 -10.53
CA ASP A 230 -1.46 10.49 -10.50
C ASP A 230 -0.13 10.09 -9.82
N VAL A 231 0.25 8.82 -9.98
CA VAL A 231 1.47 8.27 -9.39
C VAL A 231 2.68 8.85 -10.10
N THR A 232 3.53 9.53 -9.33
CA THR A 232 4.86 9.94 -9.80
C THR A 232 5.87 8.84 -9.47
N VAL A 233 6.36 8.15 -10.50
CA VAL A 233 7.42 7.15 -10.37
C VAL A 233 8.79 7.82 -10.50
N THR A 234 9.69 7.56 -9.55
CA THR A 234 11.09 8.00 -9.58
C THR A 234 12.02 6.80 -9.51
N ASP A 235 13.31 7.00 -9.76
CA ASP A 235 14.35 5.98 -9.54
C ASP A 235 14.52 5.59 -8.06
N LYS A 236 14.10 6.46 -7.14
CA LYS A 236 14.12 6.23 -5.68
C LYS A 236 12.86 5.55 -5.15
N GLY A 237 11.84 5.39 -5.98
CA GLY A 237 10.53 4.84 -5.60
C GLY A 237 9.38 5.81 -5.84
N LEU A 238 8.33 5.72 -5.01
CA LEU A 238 7.10 6.49 -5.15
C LEU A 238 6.39 6.69 -3.80
N THR A 239 5.55 7.70 -3.72
CA THR A 239 4.60 7.91 -2.62
C THR A 239 3.30 8.42 -3.22
N VAL A 240 2.19 7.82 -2.82
CA VAL A 240 0.86 8.15 -3.33
C VAL A 240 -0.19 7.90 -2.26
N VAL A 241 -1.22 8.73 -2.20
CA VAL A 241 -2.41 8.47 -1.39
C VAL A 241 -3.38 7.66 -2.26
N PRO A 242 -3.76 6.43 -1.86
CA PRO A 242 -4.73 5.66 -2.60
C PRO A 242 -6.08 6.35 -2.76
N GLU A 243 -6.79 6.02 -3.83
CA GLU A 243 -8.14 6.52 -4.08
C GLU A 243 -9.10 6.02 -2.99
N TYR A 244 -9.99 6.91 -2.54
CA TYR A 244 -11.06 6.59 -1.60
C TYR A 244 -12.20 7.59 -1.73
N ARG A 245 -11.89 8.88 -1.64
CA ARG A 245 -12.89 9.95 -1.66
C ARG A 245 -13.64 9.92 -2.98
N GLY A 246 -14.97 9.97 -2.91
CA GLY A 246 -15.79 9.89 -4.10
C GLY A 246 -16.03 8.48 -4.65
N VAL A 247 -15.39 7.44 -4.09
CA VAL A 247 -15.54 6.07 -4.58
C VAL A 247 -16.82 5.46 -4.03
N GLU A 248 -17.68 5.03 -4.94
CA GLU A 248 -18.91 4.31 -4.60
C GLU A 248 -18.65 2.80 -4.43
N VAL A 249 -19.47 2.17 -3.60
CA VAL A 249 -19.45 0.71 -3.44
C VAL A 249 -20.86 0.12 -3.55
N THR A 250 -20.95 -1.03 -4.22
CA THR A 250 -22.12 -1.90 -4.18
C THR A 250 -22.02 -2.76 -2.94
N ARG A 251 -22.98 -2.63 -2.03
CA ARG A 251 -22.90 -3.30 -0.73
C ARG A 251 -23.67 -4.62 -0.74
N PRO A 252 -23.26 -5.61 0.07
CA PRO A 252 -24.09 -6.78 0.33
C PRO A 252 -25.48 -6.39 0.86
N ALA A 253 -26.48 -7.24 0.61
CA ALA A 253 -27.81 -7.06 1.20
C ALA A 253 -27.69 -7.06 2.74
N ASN A 254 -28.38 -6.13 3.41
CA ASN A 254 -28.33 -5.89 4.87
C ASN A 254 -27.04 -5.28 5.43
N ALA A 255 -26.06 -4.91 4.58
CA ALA A 255 -24.95 -4.08 5.01
C ALA A 255 -25.40 -2.64 5.30
N VAL A 256 -24.71 -1.96 6.22
CA VAL A 256 -24.95 -0.54 6.55
C VAL A 256 -24.87 0.31 5.28
N PRO A 257 -25.79 1.26 5.06
CA PRO A 257 -25.69 2.13 3.90
C PRO A 257 -24.37 2.91 3.84
N GLN A 258 -23.79 3.01 2.64
CA GLN A 258 -22.71 3.93 2.37
C GLN A 258 -23.28 5.35 2.44
N ALA A 259 -22.77 6.16 3.36
CA ALA A 259 -23.01 7.59 3.37
C ALA A 259 -22.24 8.24 2.21
N ARG A 260 -22.91 9.08 1.44
CA ARG A 260 -22.31 9.75 0.25
C ARG A 260 -22.25 11.26 0.41
N THR A 261 -22.06 11.70 1.66
CA THR A 261 -22.06 13.11 2.08
C THR A 261 -20.90 13.36 3.04
N GLY A 262 -20.38 14.58 3.07
CA GLY A 262 -19.23 14.96 3.89
C GLY A 262 -17.95 15.10 3.07
N ALA A 263 -16.83 15.47 3.70
CA ALA A 263 -15.55 15.60 2.98
C ALA A 263 -14.86 14.24 2.76
N ASP A 264 -15.12 13.29 3.64
CA ASP A 264 -14.47 11.97 3.66
C ASP A 264 -15.43 10.84 3.25
N TRP A 265 -16.46 11.14 2.46
CA TRP A 265 -17.26 10.07 1.87
C TRP A 265 -16.47 9.36 0.77
N GLY A 266 -16.59 8.03 0.73
CA GLY A 266 -15.78 7.20 -0.14
C GLY A 266 -15.79 5.72 0.24
N SER A 267 -14.94 4.96 -0.43
CA SER A 267 -14.77 3.52 -0.24
C SER A 267 -13.39 3.05 -0.69
N TRP A 268 -12.92 1.98 -0.05
CA TRP A 268 -11.87 1.12 -0.59
C TRP A 268 -12.39 0.35 -1.82
N PRO A 269 -11.50 -0.31 -2.60
CA PRO A 269 -11.90 -1.03 -3.81
C PRO A 269 -13.00 -2.08 -3.58
N GLN A 270 -13.87 -2.25 -4.57
CA GLN A 270 -15.08 -3.09 -4.47
C GLN A 270 -14.78 -4.53 -4.04
N ASP A 271 -13.84 -5.20 -4.72
CA ASP A 271 -13.49 -6.60 -4.46
C ASP A 271 -12.90 -6.81 -3.05
N PHE A 272 -12.20 -5.79 -2.54
CA PHE A 272 -11.73 -5.75 -1.17
C PHE A 272 -12.89 -5.57 -0.18
N VAL A 273 -13.81 -4.63 -0.40
CA VAL A 273 -14.99 -4.46 0.46
C VAL A 273 -15.87 -5.73 0.47
N ASP A 274 -15.99 -6.41 -0.66
CA ASP A 274 -16.72 -7.68 -0.77
C ASP A 274 -16.08 -8.76 0.10
N PHE A 275 -14.74 -8.89 0.06
CA PHE A 275 -14.01 -9.78 0.97
C PHE A 275 -14.23 -9.42 2.43
N GLN A 276 -14.23 -8.13 2.76
CA GLN A 276 -14.50 -7.67 4.12
C GLN A 276 -15.95 -7.89 4.56
N GLY A 277 -16.87 -8.13 3.61
CA GLY A 277 -18.22 -8.58 3.91
C GLY A 277 -18.21 -9.94 4.62
N GLU A 278 -17.32 -10.84 4.19
CA GLU A 278 -17.17 -12.18 4.76
C GLU A 278 -16.43 -12.18 6.10
N THR A 279 -15.52 -11.23 6.33
CA THR A 279 -14.80 -11.09 7.62
C THR A 279 -15.65 -10.42 8.70
N GLY A 280 -16.73 -9.74 8.30
CA GLY A 280 -17.52 -8.87 9.17
C GLY A 280 -16.98 -7.44 9.29
N GLN A 281 -16.00 -7.03 8.48
CA GLN A 281 -15.37 -5.70 8.56
C GLN A 281 -15.80 -4.70 7.48
N HIS A 282 -16.64 -5.06 6.51
CA HIS A 282 -16.97 -4.21 5.35
C HIS A 282 -17.25 -2.74 5.69
N SER A 283 -18.05 -2.43 6.73
CA SER A 283 -18.39 -1.04 7.10
C SER A 283 -17.21 -0.22 7.63
N TYR A 284 -16.07 -0.81 7.95
CA TYR A 284 -14.84 -0.09 8.31
C TYR A 284 -14.04 0.35 7.09
N TRP A 285 -14.43 -0.09 5.89
CA TRP A 285 -13.71 0.15 4.64
C TRP A 285 -14.49 1.03 3.65
N TYR A 286 -15.64 1.57 4.07
CA TYR A 286 -16.35 2.62 3.36
C TYR A 286 -17.03 3.56 4.36
N SER A 287 -17.31 4.77 3.91
CA SER A 287 -18.08 5.78 4.66
C SER A 287 -19.47 5.25 4.99
N SER A 288 -19.72 4.90 6.25
CA SER A 288 -20.94 4.21 6.70
C SER A 288 -21.90 5.14 7.44
N GLY A 289 -21.56 6.43 7.53
CA GLY A 289 -22.24 7.43 8.35
C GLY A 289 -21.89 7.34 9.84
N SER A 290 -20.85 6.60 10.21
CA SER A 290 -20.42 6.49 11.61
C SER A 290 -19.41 7.58 11.97
N SER A 291 -19.19 7.79 13.26
CA SER A 291 -18.13 8.69 13.77
C SER A 291 -16.71 8.17 13.53
N ALA A 292 -16.55 7.07 12.78
CA ALA A 292 -15.26 6.57 12.34
C ALA A 292 -14.93 6.94 10.89
N ASP A 293 -15.87 7.53 10.15
CA ASP A 293 -15.71 7.78 8.71
C ASP A 293 -14.49 8.64 8.37
N ASP A 294 -14.12 9.60 9.23
CA ASP A 294 -12.94 10.45 9.07
C ASP A 294 -11.61 9.70 9.16
N ARG A 295 -11.60 8.51 9.80
CA ARG A 295 -10.40 7.67 9.96
C ARG A 295 -10.24 6.59 8.88
N LYS A 296 -11.25 6.41 8.02
CA LYS A 296 -11.26 5.37 6.98
C LYS A 296 -10.48 5.71 5.70
N PRO A 297 -10.33 6.98 5.29
CA PRO A 297 -9.49 7.34 4.16
C PRO A 297 -8.07 6.80 4.32
N PRO A 298 -7.43 6.38 3.22
CA PRO A 298 -6.15 5.73 3.28
C PRO A 298 -5.03 6.72 3.62
N SER A 299 -4.06 6.26 4.40
CA SER A 299 -2.79 6.98 4.59
C SER A 299 -1.93 6.87 3.32
N PRO A 300 -0.93 7.75 3.13
CA PRO A 300 0.04 7.59 2.05
C PRO A 300 0.66 6.19 2.05
N LEU A 301 0.72 5.58 0.87
CA LEU A 301 1.49 4.38 0.58
C LEU A 301 2.81 4.81 -0.02
N ALA A 302 3.91 4.18 0.43
CA ALA A 302 5.23 4.47 -0.09
C ALA A 302 5.99 3.22 -0.47
N VAL A 303 6.77 3.36 -1.54
CA VAL A 303 7.80 2.41 -1.94
C VAL A 303 9.12 3.17 -2.01
N ALA A 304 10.13 2.65 -1.32
CA ALA A 304 11.49 3.18 -1.36
C ALA A 304 12.43 2.16 -2.01
N VAL A 305 13.45 2.65 -2.71
CA VAL A 305 14.54 1.86 -3.27
C VAL A 305 15.87 2.30 -2.64
N PRO A 306 16.28 1.67 -1.51
CA PRO A 306 17.51 2.04 -0.81
C PRO A 306 18.77 1.95 -1.68
N GLY A 307 18.82 0.97 -2.59
CA GLY A 307 19.93 0.82 -3.55
C GLY A 307 20.13 2.03 -4.47
N ASN A 308 19.10 2.85 -4.64
CA ASN A 308 19.12 4.08 -5.43
C ASN A 308 19.12 5.34 -4.55
N GLY A 309 19.40 5.19 -3.24
CA GLY A 309 19.38 6.30 -2.27
C GLY A 309 17.98 6.80 -1.94
N GLY A 310 16.95 5.95 -2.09
CA GLY A 310 15.61 6.20 -1.60
C GLY A 310 15.45 5.69 -0.16
N ASP A 311 15.01 6.54 0.75
CA ASP A 311 14.72 6.15 2.13
C ASP A 311 13.25 5.81 2.31
N ALA A 312 12.96 4.81 3.15
CA ALA A 312 11.59 4.58 3.60
C ALA A 312 11.08 5.85 4.33
N PRO A 313 9.82 6.26 4.14
CA PRO A 313 9.34 7.50 4.74
C PRO A 313 9.45 7.47 6.27
N ALA A 314 9.80 8.62 6.84
CA ALA A 314 9.55 8.88 8.25
C ALA A 314 8.03 8.94 8.51
N PRO A 315 7.58 8.79 9.77
CA PRO A 315 6.19 9.05 10.11
C PRO A 315 5.80 10.46 9.69
N ASP A 316 4.53 10.66 9.28
CA ASP A 316 4.03 12.00 9.02
C ASP A 316 4.31 12.88 10.25
N PRO A 317 4.88 14.09 10.06
CA PRO A 317 4.89 15.08 11.12
C PRO A 317 3.43 15.31 11.50
N THR A 318 3.10 15.16 12.78
CA THR A 318 1.74 15.34 13.30
C THR A 318 1.07 16.53 12.63
N PRO A 319 -0.19 16.42 12.15
CA PRO A 319 -0.96 17.60 11.83
C PRO A 319 -0.95 18.48 13.07
N GLN A 320 -0.20 19.58 13.02
CA GLN A 320 -0.19 20.55 14.10
C GLN A 320 -1.66 21.00 14.23
N PRO A 321 -2.26 20.97 15.44
CA PRO A 321 -3.61 21.47 15.59
C PRO A 321 -3.63 22.88 15.03
N THR A 322 -4.52 23.12 14.06
CA THR A 322 -4.70 24.45 13.50
C THR A 322 -5.00 25.37 14.68
N PRO A 323 -4.25 26.47 14.90
CA PRO A 323 -4.54 27.37 16.00
C PRO A 323 -5.98 27.84 15.85
N THR A 324 -6.86 27.43 16.76
CA THR A 324 -8.17 28.04 16.89
C THR A 324 -7.91 29.49 17.29
N THR A 325 -8.17 30.41 16.37
CA THR A 325 -8.18 31.84 16.70
C THR A 325 -9.30 32.06 17.73
N PRO A 326 -9.04 32.75 18.85
CA PRO A 326 -10.00 32.97 19.92
C PRO A 326 -11.23 33.78 19.47
#